data_AF-A0A6P1B972-F1
#
_entry.id   AF-A0A6P1B972-F1
#
_cell.length_a   1.000
_cell.length_b   1.000
_cell.length_c   1.000
_cell.angle_alpha   90.00
_cell.angle_beta   90.00
_cell.angle_gamma   90.00
#
_symmetry.space_group_name_H-M   'P 1'
#
loop_
_entity.id
_entity.type
_entity.pdbx_description
1 polymer ?
#
loop_
_entity_poly.entity_id
_entity_poly.type
_entity_poly.pdbx_seq_one_letter_code
_entity_poly.pdbx_strand_id
1 'polypeptide(L)'
;MAKESVVKKTFTKEERQQIVEAFARKHNGLYNPTLFVREVKETGKSHPAWDWFEWDTKKAAAEYNLWQARAFAKDLRIRFEIEEVGRKGEVAVRTIEMPLVQSPVDGRRDGGGYRLVDPNDPAHMAEHCHQAAAALRSWLNRYHGAVVHASCGVKAVEQIAERLEAVKTPTAEQTAA
;
A
#
# COMPACT_ATOMS: atom_id res chain seq x y z
N MET A 1 18.16 22.86 25.12
CA MET A 1 18.87 22.34 23.92
C MET A 1 17.85 22.22 22.80
N ALA A 2 18.01 22.98 21.72
CA ALA A 2 17.09 22.96 20.59
C ALA A 2 17.25 21.64 19.83
N LYS A 3 16.14 20.93 19.58
CA LYS A 3 16.13 19.78 18.67
C LYS A 3 16.26 20.33 17.25
N GLU A 4 17.45 20.22 16.68
CA GLU A 4 17.67 20.49 15.26
C GLU A 4 16.92 19.42 14.47
N SER A 5 15.75 19.76 13.93
CA SER A 5 14.99 18.87 13.07
C SER A 5 15.71 18.77 11.73
N VAL A 6 16.50 17.71 11.54
CA VAL A 6 17.07 17.40 10.23
C VAL A 6 15.90 17.07 9.30
N VAL A 7 15.59 18.00 8.39
CA VAL A 7 14.59 17.78 7.33
C VAL A 7 15.17 16.70 6.42
N LYS A 8 14.55 15.52 6.42
CA LYS A 8 14.94 14.44 5.50
C LYS A 8 14.83 14.96 4.07
N LYS A 9 15.90 14.82 3.29
CA LYS A 9 15.89 15.16 1.87
C LYS A 9 14.87 14.27 1.15
N THR A 10 13.91 14.90 0.48
CA THR A 10 12.99 14.19 -0.43
C THR A 10 13.71 13.99 -1.75
N PHE A 11 13.89 12.73 -2.17
CA PHE A 11 14.49 12.40 -3.45
C PHE A 11 13.42 12.17 -4.51
N THR A 12 13.67 12.63 -5.73
CA THR A 12 12.88 12.24 -6.90
C THR A 12 13.11 10.77 -7.24
N LYS A 13 12.29 10.22 -8.14
CA LYS A 13 12.49 8.85 -8.62
C LYS A 13 13.80 8.75 -9.43
N GLU A 14 14.08 9.78 -10.21
CA GLU A 14 15.22 9.92 -11.10
C GLU A 14 16.52 10.01 -10.29
N GLU A 15 16.56 10.82 -9.21
CA GLU A 15 17.72 10.90 -8.32
C GLU A 15 18.03 9.55 -7.66
N ARG A 16 17.00 8.86 -7.15
CA ARG A 16 17.19 7.53 -6.54
C ARG A 16 17.70 6.52 -7.56
N GLN A 17 17.18 6.56 -8.79
CA GLN A 17 17.64 5.70 -9.87
C GLN A 17 19.11 5.96 -10.19
N GLN A 18 19.53 7.22 -10.32
CA GLN A 18 20.93 7.58 -10.58
C GLN A 18 21.87 7.06 -9.48
N ILE A 19 21.50 7.23 -8.21
CA ILE A 19 22.28 6.74 -7.06
C ILE A 19 22.41 5.21 -7.10
N VAL A 20 21.31 4.50 -7.32
CA VAL A 20 21.29 3.04 -7.38
C VAL A 20 22.07 2.51 -8.58
N GLU A 21 21.93 3.13 -9.75
CA GLU A 21 22.69 2.77 -10.95
C GLU A 21 24.19 3.00 -10.77
N ALA A 22 24.59 4.13 -10.20
CA ALA A 22 26.00 4.43 -9.93
C ALA A 22 26.60 3.38 -8.99
N PHE A 23 25.89 3.04 -7.92
CA PHE A 23 26.30 1.96 -7.01
C PHE A 23 26.38 0.61 -7.74
N ALA A 24 25.33 0.22 -8.46
CA ALA A 24 25.29 -1.06 -9.16
C ALA A 24 26.44 -1.18 -10.18
N ARG A 25 26.73 -0.12 -10.95
CA ARG A 25 27.85 -0.10 -11.90
C ARG A 25 29.20 -0.32 -11.21
N LYS A 26 29.41 0.28 -10.03
CA LYS A 26 30.61 0.05 -9.20
C LYS A 26 30.73 -1.39 -8.69
N HIS A 27 29.60 -2.08 -8.52
CA HIS A 27 29.49 -3.44 -7.99
C HIS A 27 29.07 -4.46 -9.06
N ASN A 28 29.61 -4.34 -10.28
CA ASN A 28 29.41 -5.28 -11.40
C ASN A 28 27.94 -5.50 -11.81
N GLY A 29 27.14 -4.44 -11.78
CA GLY A 29 25.71 -4.48 -12.11
C GLY A 29 24.81 -4.99 -10.98
N LEU A 30 25.36 -5.32 -9.80
CA LEU A 30 24.60 -5.84 -8.67
C LEU A 30 24.24 -4.72 -7.68
N TYR A 31 22.97 -4.67 -7.26
CA TYR A 31 22.55 -3.91 -6.09
C TYR A 31 22.38 -4.83 -4.89
N ASN A 32 23.30 -4.77 -3.93
CA ASN A 32 23.19 -5.44 -2.64
C ASN A 32 22.84 -4.40 -1.55
N PRO A 33 21.63 -4.44 -0.95
CA PRO A 33 21.19 -3.46 0.04
C PRO A 33 22.11 -3.38 1.28
N THR A 34 22.64 -4.51 1.74
CA THR A 34 23.54 -4.55 2.90
C THR A 34 24.85 -3.83 2.61
N LEU A 35 25.43 -4.06 1.43
CA LEU A 35 26.63 -3.35 0.99
C LEU A 35 26.36 -1.87 0.77
N PHE A 36 25.20 -1.53 0.19
CA PHE A 36 24.81 -0.14 -0.05
C PHE A 36 24.70 0.65 1.26
N VAL A 37 23.97 0.13 2.25
CA VAL A 37 23.84 0.79 3.57
C VAL A 37 25.20 0.94 4.24
N ARG A 38 26.07 -0.07 4.14
CA ARG A 38 27.43 0.00 4.67
C ARG A 38 28.24 1.11 3.99
N GLU A 39 28.23 1.19 2.66
CA GLU A 39 28.93 2.23 1.90
C GLU A 39 28.42 3.64 2.23
N VAL A 40 27.10 3.82 2.35
CA VAL A 40 26.50 5.08 2.79
C VAL A 40 27.01 5.44 4.19
N LYS A 41 27.04 4.47 5.11
CA LYS A 41 27.47 4.67 6.49
C LYS A 41 28.96 5.03 6.59
N GLU A 42 29.81 4.35 5.84
CA GLU A 42 31.27 4.56 5.80
C GLU A 42 31.64 5.91 5.17
N THR A 43 30.92 6.30 4.12
CA THR A 43 31.13 7.58 3.42
C THR A 43 30.62 8.76 4.26
N GLY A 44 29.57 8.55 5.08
CA GLY A 44 29.05 9.57 5.98
C GLY A 44 28.18 10.60 5.25
N LYS A 45 28.12 11.82 5.81
CA LYS A 45 27.29 12.94 5.31
C LYS A 45 27.59 13.37 3.87
N SER A 46 28.74 13.00 3.32
CA SER A 46 29.08 13.28 1.91
C SER A 46 28.39 12.32 0.94
N HIS A 47 27.83 11.20 1.40
CA HIS A 47 27.13 10.27 0.53
C HIS A 47 25.80 10.90 0.06
N PRO A 48 25.47 10.87 -1.25
CA PRO A 48 24.24 11.49 -1.77
C PRO A 48 22.94 11.01 -1.13
N ALA A 49 22.93 9.77 -0.61
CA ALA A 49 21.78 9.15 0.06
C ALA A 49 21.83 9.22 1.60
N TRP A 50 22.78 9.93 2.22
CA TRP A 50 22.96 9.93 3.67
C TRP A 50 21.68 10.34 4.42
N ASP A 51 21.03 11.41 3.98
CA ASP A 51 19.83 11.97 4.61
C ASP A 51 18.56 11.14 4.40
N TRP A 52 18.63 10.10 3.55
CA TRP A 52 17.50 9.18 3.34
C TRP A 52 17.30 8.22 4.52
N PHE A 53 18.40 7.83 5.18
CA PHE A 53 18.38 6.83 6.24
C PHE A 53 18.13 7.46 7.62
N GLU A 54 17.49 6.69 8.51
CA GLU A 54 17.40 7.03 9.92
C GLU A 54 18.56 6.38 10.66
N TRP A 55 19.47 7.20 11.20
CA TRP A 55 20.67 6.73 11.89
C TRP A 55 20.48 6.65 13.42
N ASP A 56 19.43 7.26 13.98
CA ASP A 56 19.05 7.05 15.37
C ASP A 56 18.42 5.67 15.56
N THR A 57 19.17 4.76 16.17
CA THR A 57 18.75 3.38 16.44
C THR A 57 17.47 3.27 17.25
N LYS A 58 17.20 4.17 18.21
CA LYS A 58 15.99 4.12 19.02
C LYS A 58 14.77 4.50 18.19
N LYS A 59 14.90 5.54 17.38
CA LYS A 59 13.85 5.98 16.48
C LYS A 59 13.59 4.95 15.38
N ALA A 60 14.65 4.40 14.78
CA ALA A 60 14.55 3.33 13.79
C ALA A 60 13.87 2.09 14.36
N ALA A 61 14.21 1.68 15.59
CA ALA A 61 13.56 0.55 16.26
C ALA A 61 12.07 0.82 16.55
N ALA A 62 11.71 2.04 16.98
CA ALA A 62 10.32 2.41 17.21
C ALA A 62 9.48 2.33 15.92
N GLU A 63 9.98 2.88 14.81
CA GLU A 63 9.33 2.78 13.49
C GLU A 63 9.23 1.33 13.00
N TYR A 64 10.25 0.51 13.28
CA TYR A 64 10.24 -0.91 12.94
C TYR A 64 9.19 -1.68 13.75
N ASN A 65 9.07 -1.43 15.06
CA ASN A 65 8.04 -2.03 15.91
C ASN A 65 6.63 -1.61 15.44
N LEU A 66 6.44 -0.34 15.06
CA LEU A 66 5.19 0.13 14.48
C LEU A 66 4.86 -0.58 13.16
N TRP A 67 5.87 -0.77 12.29
CA TRP A 67 5.71 -1.56 11.08
C TRP A 67 5.34 -3.02 11.39
N GLN A 68 5.94 -3.64 12.41
CA GLN A 68 5.57 -4.99 12.85
C GLN A 68 4.11 -5.06 13.32
N ALA A 69 3.63 -4.07 14.08
CA ALA A 69 2.22 -4.00 14.49
C ALA A 69 1.28 -3.90 13.27
N ARG A 70 1.65 -3.09 12.26
CA ARG A 70 0.90 -3.02 10.98
C ARG A 70 0.93 -4.36 10.24
N ALA A 71 2.07 -5.04 10.20
CA ALA A 71 2.21 -6.35 9.57
C ALA A 71 1.39 -7.42 10.30
N PHE A 72 1.30 -7.35 11.63
CA PHE A 72 0.49 -8.26 12.44
C PHE A 72 -1.00 -8.17 12.12
N ALA A 73 -1.51 -6.95 11.88
CA ALA A 73 -2.91 -6.74 11.49
C ALA A 73 -3.18 -6.99 9.99
N LYS A 74 -2.13 -7.13 9.18
CA LYS A 74 -2.25 -7.25 7.72
C LYS A 74 -2.76 -8.62 7.31
N ASP A 75 -3.56 -8.67 6.24
CA ASP A 75 -4.04 -9.89 5.58
C ASP A 75 -4.92 -10.80 6.47
N LEU A 76 -5.31 -10.35 7.67
CA LEU A 76 -6.37 -10.98 8.45
C LEU A 76 -7.70 -10.85 7.69
N ARG A 77 -8.43 -11.96 7.56
CA ARG A 77 -9.72 -12.00 6.86
C ARG A 77 -10.83 -12.42 7.79
N ILE A 78 -12.01 -11.84 7.56
CA ILE A 78 -13.26 -12.22 8.18
C ILE A 78 -14.18 -12.79 7.09
N ARG A 79 -14.89 -13.86 7.43
CA ARG A 79 -15.84 -14.53 6.57
C ARG A 79 -17.25 -14.10 6.96
N PHE A 80 -18.02 -13.67 5.98
CA PHE A 80 -19.43 -13.33 6.12
C PHE A 80 -20.28 -14.33 5.38
N GLU A 81 -21.34 -14.78 6.01
CA GLU A 81 -22.41 -15.56 5.38
C GLU A 81 -23.59 -14.62 5.16
N ILE A 82 -24.00 -14.48 3.90
CA ILE A 82 -25.12 -13.62 3.50
C ILE A 82 -26.21 -14.55 3.00
N GLU A 83 -27.32 -14.56 3.72
CA GLU A 83 -28.53 -15.27 3.32
C GLU A 83 -29.40 -14.34 2.47
N GLU A 84 -29.62 -14.72 1.21
CA GLU A 84 -30.55 -14.03 0.32
C GLU A 84 -31.83 -14.86 0.19
N VAL A 85 -32.95 -14.31 0.67
CA VAL A 85 -34.26 -14.94 0.51
C VAL A 85 -34.81 -14.58 -0.87
N GLY A 86 -34.83 -15.56 -1.77
CA GLY A 86 -35.39 -15.42 -3.11
C GLY A 86 -36.91 -15.24 -3.10
N ARG A 87 -37.46 -14.72 -4.21
CA ARG A 87 -38.90 -14.44 -4.38
C ARG A 87 -39.83 -15.66 -4.20
N LYS A 88 -39.30 -16.89 -4.20
CA LYS A 88 -40.04 -18.14 -3.99
C LYS A 88 -39.74 -18.84 -2.64
N GLY A 89 -39.04 -18.16 -1.72
CA GLY A 89 -38.66 -18.74 -0.42
C GLY A 89 -37.42 -19.64 -0.47
N GLU A 90 -36.72 -19.73 -1.61
CA GLU A 90 -35.39 -20.34 -1.69
C GLU A 90 -34.38 -19.42 -1.00
N VAL A 91 -33.61 -19.97 -0.04
CA VAL A 91 -32.53 -19.25 0.64
C VAL A 91 -31.23 -19.57 -0.08
N ALA A 92 -30.61 -18.57 -0.71
CA ALA A 92 -29.27 -18.68 -1.26
C ALA A 92 -28.27 -18.16 -0.22
N VAL A 93 -27.36 -19.01 0.24
CA VAL A 93 -26.27 -18.60 1.13
C VAL A 93 -25.04 -18.31 0.28
N ARG A 94 -24.55 -17.07 0.29
CA ARG A 94 -23.26 -16.71 -0.30
C ARG A 94 -22.26 -16.38 0.80
N THR A 95 -21.04 -16.88 0.63
CA THR A 95 -19.92 -16.59 1.54
C THR A 95 -19.00 -15.56 0.91
N ILE A 96 -18.70 -14.48 1.64
CA ILE A 96 -17.76 -13.44 1.19
C ILE A 96 -16.63 -13.32 2.21
N GLU A 97 -15.39 -13.23 1.74
CA GLU A 97 -14.20 -13.00 2.57
C GLU A 97 -13.61 -11.61 2.34
N MET A 98 -13.55 -10.81 3.40
CA MET A 98 -13.01 -9.46 3.38
C MET A 98 -11.89 -9.29 4.40
N PRO A 99 -11.06 -8.24 4.30
CA PRO A 99 -10.13 -7.88 5.37
C PRO A 99 -10.88 -7.70 6.71
N LEU A 100 -10.30 -8.15 7.81
CA LEU A 100 -10.83 -7.90 9.16
C LEU A 100 -10.86 -6.39 9.46
N VAL A 101 -9.80 -5.70 9.05
CA VAL A 101 -9.66 -4.26 9.20
C VAL A 101 -9.26 -3.58 7.90
N GLN A 102 -9.70 -2.33 7.73
CA GLN A 102 -9.31 -1.44 6.66
C GLN A 102 -8.66 -0.17 7.23
N SER A 103 -7.65 0.34 6.52
CA SER A 103 -7.06 1.65 6.82
C SER A 103 -7.66 2.66 5.84
N PRO A 104 -8.60 3.53 6.24
CA PRO A 104 -9.19 4.50 5.32
C PRO A 104 -8.12 5.39 4.70
N VAL A 105 -8.20 5.65 3.39
CA VAL A 105 -7.28 6.58 2.72
C VAL A 105 -7.32 7.96 3.38
N ASP A 106 -8.53 8.41 3.73
CA ASP A 106 -8.78 9.64 4.47
C ASP A 106 -8.32 9.47 5.93
N GLY A 107 -7.15 10.02 6.22
CA GLY A 107 -6.53 10.00 7.56
C GLY A 107 -5.22 9.22 7.65
N ARG A 108 -4.84 8.42 6.64
CA ARG A 108 -3.55 7.69 6.64
C ARG A 108 -2.34 8.59 6.88
N ARG A 109 -2.36 9.81 6.34
CA ARG A 109 -1.25 10.77 6.45
C ARG A 109 -1.05 11.28 7.88
N ASP A 110 -2.13 11.35 8.66
CA ASP A 110 -2.13 11.89 10.03
C ASP A 110 -1.99 10.80 11.09
N GLY A 111 -1.56 9.60 10.68
CA GLY A 111 -1.47 8.44 11.57
C GLY A 111 -2.81 7.74 11.80
N GLY A 112 -3.79 7.97 10.93
CA GLY A 112 -5.09 7.31 10.95
C GLY A 112 -4.95 5.80 11.08
N GLY A 113 -5.70 5.24 12.02
CA GLY A 113 -5.64 3.82 12.38
C GLY A 113 -6.38 2.91 11.40
N TYR A 114 -6.64 1.70 11.89
CA TYR A 114 -7.44 0.70 11.22
C TYR A 114 -8.86 0.71 11.81
N ARG A 115 -9.86 0.44 10.97
CA ARG A 115 -11.27 0.26 11.35
C ARG A 115 -11.71 -1.15 11.03
N LEU A 116 -12.56 -1.75 11.86
CA LEU A 116 -13.18 -3.04 11.55
C LEU A 116 -14.06 -2.89 10.30
N VAL A 117 -14.01 -3.91 9.43
CA VAL A 117 -14.82 -3.93 8.22
C VAL A 117 -16.22 -4.42 8.55
N ASP A 118 -17.20 -3.69 8.03
CA ASP A 118 -18.60 -4.09 7.99
C ASP A 118 -19.04 -4.18 6.51
N PRO A 119 -19.38 -5.36 5.99
CA PRO A 119 -19.79 -5.54 4.59
C PRO A 119 -21.17 -4.93 4.29
N ASN A 120 -21.97 -4.64 5.32
CA ASN A 120 -23.27 -4.01 5.17
C ASN A 120 -23.18 -2.49 5.17
N ASP A 121 -22.04 -1.92 5.57
CA ASP A 121 -21.76 -0.50 5.46
C ASP A 121 -21.29 -0.17 4.02
N PRO A 122 -22.09 0.57 3.22
CA PRO A 122 -21.70 0.85 1.85
C PRO A 122 -20.47 1.75 1.75
N ALA A 123 -20.12 2.54 2.79
CA ALA A 123 -18.90 3.32 2.82
C ALA A 123 -17.66 2.41 2.96
N HIS A 124 -17.73 1.37 3.79
CA HIS A 124 -16.68 0.36 3.90
C HIS A 124 -16.49 -0.41 2.59
N MET A 125 -17.59 -0.74 1.90
CA MET A 125 -17.53 -1.40 0.59
C MET A 125 -16.94 -0.50 -0.49
N ALA A 126 -17.30 0.79 -0.53
CA ALA A 126 -16.72 1.75 -1.47
C ALA A 126 -15.21 1.91 -1.24
N GLU A 127 -14.77 2.09 0.01
CA GLU A 127 -13.36 2.15 0.37
C GLU A 127 -12.61 0.86 -0.03
N HIS A 128 -13.21 -0.31 0.19
CA HIS A 128 -12.63 -1.58 -0.25
C HIS A 128 -12.42 -1.64 -1.76
N CYS A 129 -13.43 -1.23 -2.54
CA CYS A 129 -13.37 -1.16 -3.99
C CYS A 129 -12.28 -0.21 -4.47
N HIS A 130 -12.18 0.99 -3.89
CA HIS A 130 -11.12 1.96 -4.21
C HIS A 130 -9.72 1.41 -3.92
N GLN A 131 -9.53 0.77 -2.78
CA GLN A 131 -8.24 0.14 -2.44
C GLN A 131 -7.90 -1.02 -3.39
N ALA A 132 -8.88 -1.84 -3.76
CA ALA A 132 -8.71 -2.91 -4.73
C ALA A 132 -8.33 -2.37 -6.12
N ALA A 133 -8.99 -1.31 -6.59
CA ALA A 133 -8.65 -0.66 -7.84
C ALA A 133 -7.22 -0.11 -7.83
N ALA A 134 -6.83 0.61 -6.78
CA ALA A 134 -5.48 1.13 -6.63
C ALA A 134 -4.42 0.00 -6.62
N ALA A 135 -4.73 -1.13 -6.00
CA ALA A 135 -3.87 -2.32 -6.01
C ALA A 135 -3.72 -2.92 -7.41
N LEU A 136 -4.83 -3.04 -8.18
CA LEU A 136 -4.80 -3.52 -9.56
C LEU A 136 -3.98 -2.61 -10.47
N ARG A 137 -4.15 -1.28 -10.36
CA ARG A 137 -3.35 -0.30 -11.09
C ARG A 137 -1.87 -0.41 -10.73
N SER A 138 -1.54 -0.57 -9.45
CA SER A 138 -0.17 -0.75 -8.99
C SER A 138 0.46 -2.05 -9.52
N TRP A 139 -0.30 -3.15 -9.50
CA TRP A 139 0.12 -4.43 -10.08
C TRP A 139 0.41 -4.30 -11.57
N LEU A 140 -0.50 -3.66 -12.32
CA LEU A 140 -0.32 -3.45 -13.76
C LEU A 140 0.92 -2.60 -14.05
N ASN A 141 1.09 -1.47 -13.35
CA ASN A 141 2.25 -0.60 -13.50
C ASN A 141 3.58 -1.32 -13.21
N ARG A 142 3.58 -2.26 -12.27
CA ARG A 142 4.78 -3.04 -11.91
C ARG A 142 5.11 -4.13 -12.93
N TYR A 143 4.09 -4.81 -13.43
CA TYR A 143 4.25 -6.03 -14.23
C TYR A 143 3.91 -5.87 -15.70
N HIS A 144 3.62 -4.65 -16.16
CA HIS A 144 3.29 -4.35 -17.57
C HIS A 144 4.28 -4.99 -18.55
N GLY A 145 5.59 -4.86 -18.30
CA GLY A 145 6.61 -5.46 -19.16
C GLY A 145 6.53 -6.99 -19.24
N ALA A 146 6.19 -7.66 -18.13
CA ALA A 146 6.00 -9.11 -18.11
C ALA A 146 4.74 -9.53 -18.88
N VAL A 147 3.65 -8.76 -18.75
CA VAL A 147 2.40 -9.02 -19.48
C VAL A 147 2.59 -8.87 -20.99
N VAL A 148 3.30 -7.81 -21.41
CA VAL A 148 3.67 -7.59 -22.83
C VAL A 148 4.57 -8.72 -23.33
N HIS A 149 5.58 -9.11 -22.56
CA HIS A 149 6.48 -10.21 -22.92
C HIS A 149 5.74 -11.53 -23.12
N ALA A 150 4.73 -11.81 -22.29
CA ALA A 150 3.86 -12.99 -22.41
C ALA A 150 2.78 -12.87 -23.50
N SER A 151 2.75 -11.77 -24.27
CA SER A 151 1.72 -11.49 -25.28
C SER A 151 0.28 -11.49 -24.74
N CYS A 152 0.12 -11.16 -23.46
CA CYS A 152 -1.19 -11.05 -22.81
C CYS A 152 -1.76 -9.63 -22.93
N GLY A 153 -3.08 -9.51 -23.06
CA GLY A 153 -3.77 -8.21 -23.05
C GLY A 153 -4.02 -7.69 -21.63
N VAL A 154 -4.01 -6.38 -21.45
CA VAL A 154 -4.23 -5.70 -20.15
C VAL A 154 -5.65 -5.18 -19.94
N LYS A 155 -6.44 -5.06 -21.02
CA LYS A 155 -7.75 -4.38 -21.03
C LYS A 155 -8.74 -4.89 -19.98
N ALA A 156 -8.78 -6.20 -19.75
CA ALA A 156 -9.69 -6.77 -18.76
C ALA A 156 -9.37 -6.28 -17.34
N VAL A 157 -8.09 -6.17 -16.99
CA VAL A 157 -7.65 -5.68 -15.68
C VAL A 157 -7.96 -4.19 -15.54
N GLU A 158 -7.75 -3.41 -16.60
CA GLU A 158 -8.09 -1.98 -16.62
C GLU A 158 -9.60 -1.76 -16.42
N GLN A 159 -10.44 -2.50 -17.12
CA GLN A 159 -11.89 -2.42 -17.00
C GLN A 159 -12.39 -2.81 -15.60
N ILE A 160 -11.76 -3.79 -14.95
CA ILE A 160 -12.10 -4.14 -13.56
C ILE A 160 -11.75 -2.98 -12.63
N ALA A 161 -10.55 -2.39 -12.77
CA ALA A 161 -10.14 -1.26 -11.95
C ALA A 161 -11.08 -0.05 -12.14
N GLU A 162 -11.49 0.26 -13.37
CA GLU A 162 -12.45 1.34 -13.66
C GLU A 162 -13.82 1.11 -13.01
N ARG A 163 -14.33 -0.13 -13.05
CA ARG A 163 -15.60 -0.47 -12.39
C ARG A 163 -15.54 -0.32 -10.89
N LEU A 164 -14.41 -0.68 -10.28
CA LEU A 164 -14.18 -0.53 -8.84
C LEU A 164 -14.01 0.94 -8.44
N GLU A 165 -13.30 1.74 -9.26
CA GLU A 165 -13.15 3.20 -9.10
C GLU A 165 -14.49 3.94 -9.18
N ALA A 166 -15.47 3.41 -9.93
CA ALA A 166 -16.78 4.02 -10.10
C ALA A 166 -17.74 3.82 -8.92
N VAL A 167 -17.40 2.98 -7.92
CA VAL A 167 -18.24 2.71 -6.75
C VAL A 167 -18.22 3.92 -5.81
N LYS A 168 -19.34 4.61 -5.67
CA LYS A 168 -19.42 5.82 -4.84
C LYS A 168 -19.56 5.51 -3.35
N THR A 169 -18.87 6.27 -2.51
CA THR A 169 -19.19 6.39 -1.09
C THR A 169 -20.54 7.11 -0.95
N PRO A 170 -21.53 6.58 -0.21
CA PRO A 170 -22.78 7.30 0.04
C PRO A 170 -22.49 8.63 0.75
N THR A 171 -23.19 9.69 0.35
CA THR A 171 -23.17 10.95 1.10
C THR A 171 -23.93 10.79 2.42
N ALA A 172 -23.56 11.56 3.45
CA ALA A 172 -24.16 11.50 4.78
C ALA A 172 -25.69 11.72 4.80
N GLU A 173 -26.27 12.32 3.75
CA GLU A 173 -27.72 12.47 3.58
C GLU A 173 -28.43 11.16 3.18
N GLN A 174 -27.70 10.16 2.67
CA GLN A 174 -28.26 8.90 2.15
C GLN A 174 -28.24 7.76 3.18
N THR A 175 -27.52 7.91 4.28
CA THR A 175 -27.45 6.93 5.39
C THR A 175 -28.45 7.21 6.51
N ALA A 176 -29.25 8.28 6.39
CA ALA A 176 -30.22 8.71 7.41
C ALA A 176 -31.71 8.43 7.04
N ALA A 177 -31.96 7.63 6.00
CA ALA A 177 -33.30 7.20 5.58
C ALA A 177 -33.44 5.68 5.69
#